data_AF-A0A9Q3VHG5-F1
#
_entry.id   AF-A0A9Q3VHG5-F1
#
_cell.length_a   1.000
_cell.length_b   1.000
_cell.length_c   1.000
_cell.angle_alpha   90.00
_cell.angle_beta   90.00
_cell.angle_gamma   90.00
#
_symmetry.space_group_name_H-M   'P 1'
#
loop_
_entity.id
_entity.type
_entity.pdbx_description
1 polymer ?
#
loop_
_entity_poly.entity_id
_entity_poly.type
_entity_poly.pdbx_seq_one_letter_code
_entity_poly.pdbx_strand_id
1 'polypeptide(L)'
;MRKALRWLLALAVFIGTLSTAGAATAAQPEATGTTDIKDQLLAIPGMSLIEEKPYTGYRFFVLDYTQPVDHRDPSKGTFQQRITVLHKDVSRPTVFYTGGYNVSTTPSRREPTQIVDGNQVSMEYRFFTPSRPDPADWSKLDIWQAASDQHRVFKALKSIYTKNWISTGGSKGGMTATYYKRFYPRDMDGVVAYVAPNDVVNDEDSAYDRFFTKVGTKECRDRLNAVQREALVRREPLEKKYAAYAADNGYTFTTIGSLDRAYEAVVLDYVWGFWQYSLLSDCATVPADARTATDQAIWDSVDTISGFSAYADQGLEQYTPYYYQAGTQLGAPDIHFPYIEKQYIRYGYESPRNLVPRDIPMKFQPYAMRDVDSWVRHHAHHMLFVYGQNDPWGAERFRVGKGAEDSYVFTAPGLNHGANVAGLVADQKALATARILQWAGVPATSTATAKPLARFDSRLDVRGVEREPAMRP
;
A
#
# COMPACT_ATOMS: atom_id res chain seq x y z
N MET A 1 -40.43 9.41 -28.28
CA MET A 1 -41.20 10.63 -28.62
C MET A 1 -41.47 11.41 -27.34
N ARG A 2 -41.19 12.71 -27.40
CA ARG A 2 -41.21 13.70 -26.30
C ARG A 2 -42.60 13.87 -25.66
N LYS A 3 -42.62 14.22 -24.36
CA LYS A 3 -43.32 15.38 -23.74
C LYS A 3 -43.19 15.26 -22.20
N ALA A 4 -42.44 16.13 -21.53
CA ALA A 4 -42.75 17.52 -21.11
C ALA A 4 -43.64 17.55 -19.84
N LEU A 5 -43.09 17.89 -18.67
CA LEU A 5 -42.94 19.24 -18.06
C LEU A 5 -44.23 19.74 -17.38
N ARG A 6 -44.21 19.99 -16.07
CA ARG A 6 -44.37 21.32 -15.43
C ARG A 6 -44.68 21.25 -13.93
N TRP A 7 -44.01 22.15 -13.21
CA TRP A 7 -44.23 22.59 -11.83
C TRP A 7 -45.54 23.39 -11.66
N LEU A 8 -46.07 23.47 -10.43
CA LEU A 8 -46.32 24.73 -9.70
C LEU A 8 -46.90 24.52 -8.28
N LEU A 9 -46.47 25.39 -7.36
CA LEU A 9 -46.89 25.55 -5.97
C LEU A 9 -48.32 26.09 -5.82
N ALA A 10 -48.95 25.80 -4.67
CA ALA A 10 -49.88 26.73 -4.03
C ALA A 10 -49.86 26.56 -2.48
N LEU A 11 -49.69 27.70 -1.83
CA LEU A 11 -49.72 27.95 -0.39
C LEU A 11 -51.17 28.09 0.09
N ALA A 12 -51.52 27.62 1.29
CA ALA A 12 -52.73 28.03 1.99
C ALA A 12 -52.46 28.18 3.49
N VAL A 13 -52.76 29.37 4.01
CA VAL A 13 -52.68 29.78 5.42
C VAL A 13 -54.08 29.67 6.03
N PHE A 14 -54.20 29.13 7.25
CA PHE A 14 -55.32 29.44 8.15
C PHE A 14 -54.87 29.45 9.62
N ILE A 15 -55.54 30.30 10.38
CA ILE A 15 -55.16 30.93 11.64
C ILE A 15 -55.69 30.16 12.87
N GLY A 16 -54.84 30.03 13.89
CA GLY A 16 -55.12 30.37 15.30
C GLY A 16 -56.07 29.50 16.15
N THR A 17 -55.52 28.85 17.18
CA THR A 17 -56.15 28.71 18.50
C THR A 17 -55.11 28.87 19.61
N LEU A 18 -55.44 29.70 20.61
CA LEU A 18 -54.66 29.93 21.84
C LEU A 18 -54.98 28.86 22.86
N SER A 19 -53.96 28.33 23.55
CA SER A 19 -54.11 27.67 24.86
C SER A 19 -52.86 27.90 25.69
N THR A 20 -53.09 28.21 26.97
CA THR A 20 -52.15 28.67 27.98
C THR A 20 -51.39 27.56 28.70
N ALA A 21 -50.21 27.93 29.19
CA ALA A 21 -49.49 27.40 30.36
C ALA A 21 -48.72 26.06 30.22
N GLY A 22 -47.41 26.20 30.32
CA GLY A 22 -46.44 25.13 30.51
C GLY A 22 -45.03 25.69 30.41
N ALA A 23 -44.57 26.36 31.47
CA ALA A 23 -43.16 26.75 31.61
C ALA A 23 -42.32 25.48 31.75
N ALA A 24 -41.90 24.92 30.62
CA ALA A 24 -40.77 24.02 30.54
C ALA A 24 -39.58 24.89 30.10
N THR A 25 -38.69 25.19 31.04
CA THR A 25 -37.34 25.64 30.76
C THR A 25 -36.74 24.69 29.74
N ALA A 26 -36.69 25.12 28.48
CA ALA A 26 -35.85 24.48 27.48
C ALA A 26 -34.42 24.55 28.03
N ALA A 27 -33.92 23.42 28.53
CA ALA A 27 -32.50 23.25 28.72
C ALA A 27 -31.86 23.52 27.36
N GLN A 28 -31.22 24.69 27.23
CA GLN A 28 -30.23 24.90 26.20
C GLN A 28 -29.28 23.69 26.24
N PRO A 29 -28.97 23.06 25.10
CA PRO A 29 -27.87 22.13 25.07
C PRO A 29 -26.66 22.88 25.61
N GLU A 30 -26.05 22.35 26.67
CA GLU A 30 -24.72 22.79 27.08
C GLU A 30 -23.83 22.69 25.86
N ALA A 31 -23.50 23.85 25.28
CA ALA A 31 -22.43 23.97 24.33
C ALA A 31 -21.13 23.68 25.10
N THR A 32 -20.78 22.39 25.21
CA THR A 32 -19.41 22.00 25.51
C THR A 32 -18.56 22.59 24.40
N GLY A 33 -17.79 23.62 24.73
CA GLY A 33 -17.03 24.48 23.81
C GLY A 33 -15.87 23.79 23.09
N THR A 34 -16.11 22.66 22.46
CA THR A 34 -15.21 21.99 21.54
C THR A 34 -15.81 22.07 20.15
N THR A 35 -15.18 22.82 19.25
CA THR A 35 -15.49 22.83 17.81
C THR A 35 -15.58 21.41 17.27
N ASP A 36 -16.58 21.09 16.44
CA ASP A 36 -16.74 19.75 15.86
C ASP A 36 -15.48 19.34 15.08
N ILE A 37 -15.10 18.05 15.11
CA ILE A 37 -13.89 17.59 14.43
C ILE A 37 -13.93 17.85 12.92
N LYS A 38 -15.10 17.79 12.27
CA LYS A 38 -15.24 18.14 10.86
C LYS A 38 -14.90 19.60 10.64
N ASP A 39 -15.43 20.49 11.47
CA ASP A 39 -15.17 21.93 11.37
C ASP A 39 -13.68 22.24 11.62
N GLN A 40 -13.04 21.54 12.56
CA GLN A 40 -11.59 21.67 12.78
C GLN A 40 -10.77 21.21 11.57
N LEU A 41 -11.13 20.08 10.95
CA LEU A 41 -10.47 19.57 9.74
C LEU A 41 -10.63 20.54 8.57
N LEU A 42 -11.83 21.10 8.37
CA LEU A 42 -12.12 22.04 7.28
C LEU A 42 -11.61 23.46 7.54
N ALA A 43 -11.25 23.80 8.78
CA ALA A 43 -10.54 25.03 9.09
C ALA A 43 -9.07 25.01 8.64
N ILE A 44 -8.50 23.84 8.32
CA ILE A 44 -7.14 23.74 7.79
C ILE A 44 -7.10 24.33 6.37
N PRO A 45 -6.22 25.32 6.10
CA PRO A 45 -6.10 25.89 4.76
C PRO A 45 -5.73 24.83 3.72
N GLY A 46 -6.52 24.78 2.64
CA GLY A 46 -6.35 23.82 1.55
C GLY A 46 -7.01 22.46 1.80
N MET A 47 -7.66 22.24 2.93
CA MET A 47 -8.46 21.04 3.19
C MET A 47 -9.90 21.22 2.69
N SER A 48 -10.47 20.19 2.08
CA SER A 48 -11.88 20.18 1.68
C SER A 48 -12.51 18.80 1.85
N LEU A 49 -13.82 18.76 2.12
CA LEU A 49 -14.55 17.52 2.30
C LEU A 49 -14.99 16.95 0.95
N ILE A 50 -14.64 15.70 0.68
CA ILE A 50 -15.28 14.91 -0.38
C ILE A 50 -16.52 14.22 0.20
N GLU A 51 -16.34 13.46 1.28
CA GLU A 51 -17.39 12.64 1.86
C GLU A 51 -17.13 12.37 3.34
N GLU A 52 -18.19 12.29 4.14
CA GLU A 52 -18.15 11.76 5.50
C GLU A 52 -18.99 10.47 5.54
N LYS A 53 -18.39 9.38 6.03
CA LYS A 53 -19.04 8.09 6.19
C LYS A 53 -19.15 7.76 7.69
N PRO A 54 -20.35 7.45 8.20
CA PRO A 54 -20.51 7.04 9.58
C PRO A 54 -19.92 5.64 9.80
N TYR A 55 -19.26 5.45 10.95
CA TYR A 55 -18.87 4.13 11.43
C TYR A 55 -19.05 4.06 12.95
N THR A 56 -19.51 2.96 13.52
CA THR A 56 -19.72 2.90 14.97
C THR A 56 -18.40 3.07 15.73
N GLY A 57 -18.31 4.10 16.59
CA GLY A 57 -17.12 4.41 17.37
C GLY A 57 -16.02 5.18 16.64
N TYR A 58 -16.25 5.58 15.38
CA TYR A 58 -15.33 6.42 14.60
C TYR A 58 -16.11 7.40 13.71
N ARG A 59 -15.46 8.48 13.27
CA ARG A 59 -15.92 9.29 12.13
C ARG A 59 -14.92 9.13 11.01
N PHE A 60 -15.39 8.80 9.80
CA PHE A 60 -14.53 8.60 8.65
C PHE A 60 -14.74 9.71 7.63
N PHE A 61 -13.68 10.43 7.32
CA PHE A 61 -13.68 11.52 6.36
C PHE A 61 -12.81 11.17 5.17
N VAL A 62 -13.33 11.39 3.96
CA VAL A 62 -12.56 11.45 2.72
C VAL A 62 -12.39 12.92 2.39
N LEU A 63 -11.14 13.37 2.28
CA LEU A 63 -10.78 14.78 2.14
C LEU A 63 -9.83 14.94 0.95
N ASP A 64 -9.89 16.12 0.33
CA ASP A 64 -8.82 16.60 -0.51
C ASP A 64 -7.97 17.61 0.27
N TYR A 65 -6.66 17.51 0.11
CA TYR A 65 -5.69 18.46 0.64
C TYR A 65 -4.84 19.04 -0.50
N THR A 66 -4.81 20.37 -0.58
CA THR A 66 -4.06 21.09 -1.60
C THR A 66 -2.56 21.00 -1.34
N GLN A 67 -1.84 20.32 -2.24
CA GLN A 67 -0.39 20.16 -2.22
C GLN A 67 0.28 20.93 -3.35
N PRO A 68 1.54 21.40 -3.17
CA PRO A 68 2.31 21.93 -4.28
C PRO A 68 2.72 20.80 -5.23
N VAL A 69 2.73 21.10 -6.53
CA VAL A 69 3.27 20.19 -7.55
C VAL A 69 4.75 19.91 -7.28
N ASP A 70 5.49 20.96 -6.91
CA ASP A 70 6.90 20.90 -6.54
C ASP A 70 7.15 21.56 -5.17
N HIS A 71 7.55 20.79 -4.16
CA HIS A 71 7.89 21.34 -2.84
C HIS A 71 9.20 22.15 -2.85
N ARG A 72 10.05 22.01 -3.88
CA ARG A 72 11.26 22.83 -4.05
C ARG A 72 10.93 24.20 -4.64
N ASP A 73 9.82 24.32 -5.36
CA ASP A 73 9.30 25.57 -5.91
C ASP A 73 7.76 25.58 -5.87
N PRO A 74 7.15 25.94 -4.72
CA PRO A 74 5.69 25.93 -4.55
C PRO A 74 4.93 26.88 -5.47
N SER A 75 5.63 27.78 -6.19
CA SER A 75 5.01 28.68 -7.17
C SER A 75 4.57 27.95 -8.45
N LYS A 76 5.03 26.72 -8.67
CA LYS A 76 4.72 25.89 -9.86
C LYS A 76 3.32 25.29 -9.88
N GLY A 77 2.42 25.78 -9.04
CA GLY A 77 1.04 25.34 -8.97
C GLY A 77 0.81 24.24 -7.94
N THR A 78 -0.44 23.81 -7.87
CA THR A 78 -0.92 22.86 -6.86
C THR A 78 -1.76 21.76 -7.50
N PHE A 79 -1.97 20.68 -6.74
CA PHE A 79 -2.91 19.61 -7.06
C PHE A 79 -3.67 19.20 -5.79
N GLN A 80 -4.82 18.53 -5.96
CA GLN A 80 -5.55 17.96 -4.84
C GLN A 80 -5.02 16.56 -4.55
N GLN A 81 -4.57 16.33 -3.32
CA GLN A 81 -4.16 15.02 -2.84
C GLN A 81 -5.20 14.48 -1.89
N ARG A 82 -5.68 13.27 -2.16
CA ARG A 82 -6.67 12.60 -1.34
C ARG A 82 -6.04 12.10 -0.05
N ILE A 83 -6.70 12.39 1.06
CA ILE A 83 -6.44 11.78 2.36
C ILE A 83 -7.73 11.23 2.97
N THR A 84 -7.61 10.28 3.88
CA THR A 84 -8.72 9.83 4.71
C THR A 84 -8.39 9.96 6.18
N VAL A 85 -9.35 10.38 6.99
CA VAL A 85 -9.21 10.48 8.44
C VAL A 85 -10.24 9.57 9.10
N LEU A 86 -9.77 8.52 9.75
CA LEU A 86 -10.55 7.71 10.69
C LEU A 86 -10.35 8.29 12.10
N HIS A 87 -11.22 9.21 12.45
CA HIS A 87 -11.19 9.91 13.73
C HIS A 87 -11.83 9.06 14.82
N LYS A 88 -11.14 8.90 15.95
CA LYS A 88 -11.65 8.31 17.18
C LYS A 88 -11.86 9.37 18.25
N ASP A 89 -10.79 10.09 18.61
CA ASP A 89 -10.78 11.12 19.65
C ASP A 89 -9.45 11.89 19.62
N VAL A 90 -9.45 13.22 19.85
CA VAL A 90 -8.24 14.08 19.82
C VAL A 90 -7.24 13.79 20.95
N SER A 91 -7.67 13.15 22.04
CA SER A 91 -6.83 12.74 23.17
C SER A 91 -6.05 11.45 22.91
N ARG A 92 -6.25 10.80 21.76
CA ARG A 92 -5.60 9.55 21.37
C ARG A 92 -4.41 9.78 20.43
N PRO A 93 -3.42 8.86 20.41
CA PRO A 93 -2.36 8.89 19.40
C PRO A 93 -2.93 8.72 17.98
N THR A 94 -2.14 9.12 17.00
CA THR A 94 -2.52 9.08 15.58
C THR A 94 -1.56 8.18 14.80
N VAL A 95 -2.12 7.29 13.98
CA VAL A 95 -1.35 6.47 13.05
C VAL A 95 -1.43 7.07 11.67
N PHE A 96 -0.28 7.32 11.04
CA PHE A 96 -0.19 7.82 9.68
C PHE A 96 0.13 6.67 8.72
N TYR A 97 -0.87 6.19 7.99
CA TYR A 97 -0.72 5.21 6.93
C TYR A 97 -0.26 5.87 5.63
N THR A 98 0.99 5.59 5.23
CA THR A 98 1.58 6.06 3.98
C THR A 98 1.41 4.96 2.94
N GLY A 99 0.31 5.00 2.17
CA GLY A 99 -0.16 3.86 1.36
C GLY A 99 0.72 3.47 0.18
N GLY A 100 1.67 4.31 -0.25
CA GLY A 100 2.54 4.04 -1.40
C GLY A 100 1.83 4.05 -2.77
N TYR A 101 0.52 3.84 -2.82
CA TYR A 101 -0.32 3.73 -4.01
C TYR A 101 -1.60 4.56 -3.83
N ASN A 102 -2.73 4.06 -4.36
CA ASN A 102 -4.06 4.58 -4.09
C ASN A 102 -4.43 4.47 -2.60
N VAL A 103 -5.37 5.32 -2.17
CA VAL A 103 -5.98 5.21 -0.83
C VAL A 103 -7.41 4.68 -0.92
N SER A 104 -7.73 3.70 -0.08
CA SER A 104 -9.11 3.22 0.06
C SER A 104 -9.99 4.30 0.69
N THR A 105 -11.15 4.55 0.07
CA THR A 105 -12.20 5.42 0.62
C THR A 105 -13.22 4.64 1.47
N THR A 106 -12.93 3.39 1.79
CA THR A 106 -13.70 2.56 2.73
C THR A 106 -13.01 2.56 4.09
N PRO A 107 -13.74 2.82 5.21
CA PRO A 107 -13.15 2.79 6.54
C PRO A 107 -12.41 1.48 6.83
N SER A 108 -11.16 1.57 7.27
CA SER A 108 -10.34 0.42 7.67
C SER A 108 -9.24 0.83 8.64
N ARG A 109 -8.79 -0.11 9.49
CA ARG A 109 -7.70 0.10 10.45
C ARG A 109 -6.47 -0.73 10.09
N ARG A 110 -5.31 -0.07 10.04
CA ARG A 110 -4.00 -0.72 10.01
C ARG A 110 -3.64 -1.27 11.39
N GLU A 111 -2.75 -2.26 11.44
CA GLU A 111 -2.38 -2.92 12.71
C GLU A 111 -2.00 -1.92 13.80
N PRO A 112 -1.13 -0.92 13.54
CA PRO A 112 -0.73 -0.01 14.59
C PRO A 112 -1.92 0.78 15.16
N THR A 113 -2.91 1.11 14.32
CA THR A 113 -4.15 1.79 14.75
C THR A 113 -4.95 0.93 15.72
N GLN A 114 -5.01 -0.39 15.47
CA GLN A 114 -5.65 -1.35 16.38
C GLN A 114 -4.85 -1.49 17.68
N ILE A 115 -3.52 -1.55 17.58
CA ILE A 115 -2.63 -1.69 18.73
C ILE A 115 -2.82 -0.52 19.70
N VAL A 116 -2.81 0.71 19.21
CA VAL A 116 -2.86 1.92 20.05
C VAL A 116 -4.28 2.41 20.34
N ASP A 117 -5.30 1.78 19.75
CA ASP A 117 -6.71 2.23 19.80
C ASP A 117 -6.84 3.73 19.49
N GLY A 118 -6.21 4.14 18.39
CA GLY A 118 -5.99 5.54 18.03
C GLY A 118 -6.79 6.04 16.83
N ASN A 119 -6.45 7.25 16.41
CA ASN A 119 -6.87 7.82 15.12
C ASN A 119 -6.04 7.21 13.99
N GLN A 120 -6.53 7.26 12.75
CA GLN A 120 -5.74 6.96 11.57
C GLN A 120 -5.90 8.03 10.50
N VAL A 121 -4.80 8.51 9.97
CA VAL A 121 -4.74 9.31 8.75
C VAL A 121 -4.12 8.43 7.67
N SER A 122 -4.78 8.30 6.53
CA SER A 122 -4.23 7.59 5.36
C SER A 122 -4.06 8.58 4.22
N MET A 123 -2.97 8.49 3.46
CA MET A 123 -2.70 9.39 2.35
C MET A 123 -2.48 8.62 1.05
N GLU A 124 -3.13 9.07 -0.01
CA GLU A 124 -2.89 8.60 -1.38
C GLU A 124 -1.55 9.12 -1.87
N TYR A 125 -0.76 8.26 -2.48
CA TYR A 125 0.55 8.63 -2.98
C TYR A 125 0.42 9.53 -4.22
N ARG A 126 1.24 10.57 -4.33
CA ARG A 126 1.21 11.48 -5.50
C ARG A 126 1.33 10.69 -6.81
N PHE A 127 0.68 11.16 -7.86
CA PHE A 127 0.57 10.57 -9.21
C PHE A 127 -0.37 9.37 -9.35
N PHE A 128 -0.80 8.74 -8.25
CA PHE A 128 -1.95 7.83 -8.31
C PHE A 128 -3.23 8.63 -8.40
N THR A 129 -4.11 8.29 -9.35
CA THR A 129 -5.31 9.08 -9.60
C THR A 129 -6.37 8.88 -8.52
N PRO A 130 -7.05 9.95 -8.10
CA PRO A 130 -7.02 11.31 -8.65
C PRO A 130 -5.92 12.25 -8.11
N SER A 131 -5.07 11.79 -7.19
CA SER A 131 -3.98 12.57 -6.56
C SER A 131 -2.78 12.84 -7.48
N ARG A 132 -3.01 13.38 -8.68
CA ARG A 132 -1.99 13.64 -9.70
C ARG A 132 -2.03 15.10 -10.19
N PRO A 133 -0.89 15.80 -10.26
CA PRO A 133 -0.79 17.08 -10.96
C PRO A 133 -1.30 17.00 -12.41
N ASP A 134 -1.99 18.04 -12.87
CA ASP A 134 -2.45 18.16 -14.27
C ASP A 134 -1.96 19.50 -14.87
N PRO A 135 -1.05 19.47 -15.86
CA PRO A 135 -0.43 18.28 -16.47
C PRO A 135 0.54 17.55 -15.52
N ALA A 136 0.73 16.25 -15.75
CA ALA A 136 1.62 15.41 -14.94
C ALA A 136 3.10 15.63 -15.31
N ASP A 137 3.82 16.43 -14.52
CA ASP A 137 5.28 16.52 -14.60
C ASP A 137 5.93 15.37 -13.83
N TRP A 138 6.18 14.25 -14.52
CA TRP A 138 6.78 13.04 -13.95
C TRP A 138 8.11 13.26 -13.24
N SER A 139 8.86 14.33 -13.56
CA SER A 139 10.08 14.68 -12.82
C SER A 139 9.84 15.04 -11.34
N LYS A 140 8.57 15.26 -10.95
CA LYS A 140 8.13 15.54 -9.58
C LYS A 140 7.60 14.30 -8.84
N LEU A 141 7.67 13.13 -9.45
CA LEU A 141 7.40 11.85 -8.82
C LEU A 141 8.70 11.29 -8.24
N ASP A 142 9.14 11.85 -7.12
CA ASP A 142 10.34 11.40 -6.39
C ASP A 142 10.05 11.16 -4.89
N ILE A 143 10.88 10.38 -4.21
CA ILE A 143 10.71 9.98 -2.80
C ILE A 143 10.75 11.18 -1.84
N TRP A 144 11.47 12.25 -2.17
CA TRP A 144 11.55 13.45 -1.34
C TRP A 144 10.30 14.31 -1.49
N GLN A 145 9.77 14.45 -2.70
CA GLN A 145 8.51 15.14 -2.96
C GLN A 145 7.36 14.45 -2.22
N ALA A 146 7.29 13.12 -2.26
CA ALA A 146 6.28 12.37 -1.53
C ALA A 146 6.46 12.46 -0.01
N ALA A 147 7.70 12.43 0.50
CA ALA A 147 7.98 12.70 1.91
C ALA A 147 7.57 14.12 2.33
N SER A 148 7.69 15.09 1.43
CA SER A 148 7.29 16.47 1.66
C SER A 148 5.77 16.64 1.68
N ASP A 149 5.03 15.87 0.85
CA ASP A 149 3.57 15.78 0.95
C ASP A 149 3.15 15.30 2.34
N GLN A 150 3.79 14.23 2.82
CA GLN A 150 3.54 13.63 4.14
C GLN A 150 3.83 14.63 5.26
N HIS A 151 4.97 15.32 5.19
CA HIS A 151 5.34 16.38 6.12
C HIS A 151 4.27 17.48 6.20
N ARG A 152 3.77 17.95 5.05
CA ARG A 152 2.73 18.99 5.01
C ARG A 152 1.42 18.52 5.65
N VAL A 153 0.96 17.31 5.34
CA VAL A 153 -0.23 16.71 5.95
C VAL A 153 -0.07 16.58 7.47
N PHE A 154 1.06 16.07 7.93
CA PHE A 154 1.37 15.97 9.36
C PHE A 154 1.33 17.35 10.03
N LYS A 155 2.06 18.33 9.49
CA LYS A 155 2.11 19.70 10.03
C LYS A 155 0.74 20.34 10.12
N ALA A 156 -0.10 20.13 9.11
CA ALA A 156 -1.46 20.66 9.07
C ALA A 156 -2.36 20.04 10.14
N LEU A 157 -2.26 18.72 10.33
CA LEU A 157 -3.12 17.96 11.25
C LEU A 157 -2.61 17.91 12.70
N LYS A 158 -1.33 18.21 12.95
CA LYS A 158 -0.72 18.15 14.30
C LYS A 158 -1.33 19.13 15.29
N SER A 159 -1.93 20.22 14.81
CA SER A 159 -2.67 21.18 15.65
C SER A 159 -3.95 20.59 16.26
N ILE A 160 -4.58 19.64 15.55
CA ILE A 160 -5.78 18.92 16.00
C ILE A 160 -5.38 17.68 16.80
N TYR A 161 -4.47 16.88 16.24
CA TYR A 161 -4.01 15.62 16.84
C TYR A 161 -2.66 15.81 17.53
N THR A 162 -2.70 16.37 18.73
CA THR A 162 -1.50 16.82 19.46
C THR A 162 -0.69 15.70 20.09
N LYS A 163 -1.27 14.51 20.27
CA LYS A 163 -0.60 13.32 20.84
C LYS A 163 0.43 12.73 19.88
N ASN A 164 1.06 11.63 20.27
CA ASN A 164 2.13 11.00 19.50
C ASN A 164 1.62 10.45 18.16
N TRP A 165 2.52 10.43 17.17
CA TRP A 165 2.26 9.97 15.82
C TRP A 165 3.15 8.78 15.45
N ILE A 166 2.54 7.72 14.89
CA ILE A 166 3.26 6.54 14.38
C ILE A 166 3.03 6.44 12.88
N SER A 167 4.08 6.42 12.06
CA SER A 167 3.91 6.12 10.64
C SER A 167 3.93 4.62 10.36
N THR A 168 3.17 4.19 9.36
CA THR A 168 3.13 2.79 8.97
C THR A 168 2.78 2.60 7.49
N GLY A 169 3.19 1.47 6.94
CA GLY A 169 2.84 1.06 5.59
C GLY A 169 3.33 -0.36 5.30
N GLY A 170 2.72 -1.03 4.31
CA GLY A 170 3.17 -2.31 3.79
C GLY A 170 3.82 -2.15 2.42
N SER A 171 4.82 -2.96 2.10
CA SER A 171 5.46 -2.97 0.78
C SER A 171 6.05 -1.59 0.43
N LYS A 172 5.74 -1.04 -0.74
CA LYS A 172 6.02 0.37 -1.07
C LYS A 172 5.51 1.34 -0.02
N GLY A 173 4.36 1.10 0.60
CA GLY A 173 3.91 1.92 1.72
C GLY A 173 4.90 1.91 2.90
N GLY A 174 5.49 0.75 3.22
CA GLY A 174 6.51 0.63 4.26
C GLY A 174 7.84 1.31 3.88
N MET A 175 8.19 1.26 2.59
CA MET A 175 9.28 2.08 2.02
C MET A 175 8.99 3.56 2.24
N THR A 176 7.78 4.04 1.89
CA THR A 176 7.43 5.45 2.07
C THR A 176 7.45 5.90 3.53
N ALA A 177 7.00 5.06 4.48
CA ALA A 177 7.09 5.36 5.91
C ALA A 177 8.55 5.52 6.37
N THR A 178 9.45 4.69 5.81
CA THR A 178 10.90 4.72 6.07
C THR A 178 11.54 5.97 5.47
N TYR A 179 11.21 6.31 4.21
CA TYR A 179 11.71 7.52 3.54
C TYR A 179 11.23 8.78 4.21
N TYR A 180 9.99 8.78 4.67
CA TYR A 180 9.44 9.91 5.41
C TYR A 180 10.24 10.20 6.66
N LYS A 181 10.48 9.17 7.48
CA LYS A 181 11.30 9.28 8.69
C LYS A 181 12.73 9.71 8.37
N ARG A 182 13.28 9.23 7.24
CA ARG A 182 14.58 9.65 6.75
C ARG A 182 14.66 11.16 6.49
N PHE A 183 13.71 11.73 5.74
CA PHE A 183 13.75 13.15 5.35
C PHE A 183 13.22 14.09 6.44
N TYR A 184 12.31 13.61 7.29
CA TYR A 184 11.67 14.36 8.37
C TYR A 184 11.71 13.60 9.69
N PRO A 185 12.90 13.40 10.29
CA PRO A 185 13.10 12.51 11.44
C PRO A 185 12.37 12.94 12.72
N ARG A 186 11.88 14.19 12.78
CA ARG A 186 11.21 14.75 13.96
C ARG A 186 9.68 14.70 13.90
N ASP A 187 9.10 14.23 12.80
CA ASP A 187 7.65 14.27 12.62
C ASP A 187 6.94 13.11 13.32
N MET A 188 7.52 11.91 13.28
CA MET A 188 6.91 10.68 13.79
C MET A 188 7.66 10.19 15.03
N ASP A 189 6.91 9.79 16.06
CA ASP A 189 7.42 9.23 17.31
C ASP A 189 7.87 7.76 17.16
N GLY A 190 7.36 7.06 16.15
CA GLY A 190 7.80 5.72 15.76
C GLY A 190 7.37 5.34 14.35
N VAL A 191 7.99 4.31 13.79
CA VAL A 191 7.70 3.78 12.45
C VAL A 191 7.48 2.27 12.53
N VAL A 192 6.41 1.78 11.90
CA VAL A 192 6.16 0.35 11.73
C VAL A 192 6.03 0.04 10.24
N ALA A 193 7.11 -0.46 9.64
CA ALA A 193 7.18 -0.81 8.23
C ALA A 193 7.03 -2.33 8.04
N TYR A 194 6.03 -2.72 7.27
CA TYR A 194 5.76 -4.13 6.95
C TYR A 194 6.31 -4.43 5.55
N VAL A 195 7.01 -5.56 5.42
CA VAL A 195 7.43 -6.17 4.14
C VAL A 195 8.03 -5.17 3.14
N ALA A 196 8.75 -4.17 3.65
CA ALA A 196 9.28 -3.06 2.87
C ALA A 196 10.60 -3.49 2.20
N PRO A 197 10.68 -3.59 0.87
CA PRO A 197 11.93 -3.92 0.21
C PRO A 197 12.90 -2.74 0.23
N ASN A 198 14.19 -3.03 0.06
CA ASN A 198 15.28 -2.08 0.11
C ASN A 198 16.39 -2.51 -0.86
N ASP A 199 16.17 -2.21 -2.13
CA ASP A 199 17.15 -2.41 -3.19
C ASP A 199 18.20 -1.29 -3.14
N VAL A 200 19.36 -1.60 -2.55
CA VAL A 200 20.46 -0.65 -2.35
C VAL A 200 21.33 -0.53 -3.60
N VAL A 201 21.43 -1.61 -4.37
CA VAL A 201 22.27 -1.74 -5.55
C VAL A 201 21.46 -2.51 -6.59
N ASN A 202 20.80 -1.77 -7.47
CA ASN A 202 19.84 -2.30 -8.45
C ASN A 202 20.36 -3.42 -9.35
N ASP A 203 21.68 -3.50 -9.55
CA ASP A 203 22.27 -4.52 -10.44
C ASP A 203 22.79 -5.74 -9.64
N GLU A 204 22.41 -5.89 -8.36
CA GLU A 204 22.87 -6.98 -7.48
C GLU A 204 21.73 -7.71 -6.76
N ASP A 205 20.97 -8.47 -7.53
CA ASP A 205 19.76 -9.19 -7.08
C ASP A 205 20.00 -10.63 -6.60
N SER A 206 21.26 -11.01 -6.37
CA SER A 206 21.62 -12.39 -5.99
C SER A 206 20.95 -12.88 -4.70
N ALA A 207 20.41 -11.96 -3.89
CA ALA A 207 19.61 -12.28 -2.72
C ALA A 207 18.29 -12.98 -3.06
N TYR A 208 17.59 -12.52 -4.10
CA TYR A 208 16.35 -13.13 -4.59
C TYR A 208 16.61 -14.51 -5.17
N ASP A 209 17.65 -14.66 -6.00
CA ASP A 209 18.05 -15.97 -6.54
C ASP A 209 18.29 -16.99 -5.41
N ARG A 210 19.05 -16.59 -4.39
CA ARG A 210 19.29 -17.45 -3.21
C ARG A 210 18.00 -17.76 -2.46
N PHE A 211 17.08 -16.81 -2.33
CA PHE A 211 15.79 -17.01 -1.67
C PHE A 211 14.99 -18.12 -2.36
N PHE A 212 14.84 -18.06 -3.68
CA PHE A 212 14.07 -19.05 -4.44
C PHE A 212 14.70 -20.45 -4.41
N THR A 213 15.99 -20.61 -4.11
CA THR A 213 16.58 -21.96 -3.90
C THR A 213 16.16 -22.62 -2.58
N LYS A 214 15.67 -21.85 -1.59
CA LYS A 214 15.50 -22.31 -0.20
C LYS A 214 14.09 -22.16 0.37
N VAL A 215 13.27 -21.26 -0.18
CA VAL A 215 11.91 -20.98 0.35
C VAL A 215 11.02 -22.24 0.35
N GLY A 216 10.29 -22.45 1.45
CA GLY A 216 9.39 -23.59 1.61
C GLY A 216 10.04 -24.97 1.44
N THR A 217 9.26 -25.94 0.96
CA THR A 217 9.76 -27.32 0.73
C THR A 217 10.31 -27.48 -0.69
N LYS A 218 11.26 -28.39 -0.87
CA LYS A 218 11.78 -28.72 -2.20
C LYS A 218 10.65 -29.19 -3.13
N GLU A 219 9.75 -30.04 -2.64
CA GLU A 219 8.59 -30.52 -3.39
C GLU A 219 7.74 -29.37 -3.93
N CYS A 220 7.46 -28.37 -3.10
CA CYS A 220 6.65 -27.23 -3.55
C CYS A 220 7.38 -26.41 -4.61
N ARG A 221 8.67 -26.14 -4.39
CA ARG A 221 9.50 -25.43 -5.38
C ARG A 221 9.56 -26.18 -6.71
N ASP A 222 9.73 -27.50 -6.68
CA ASP A 222 9.77 -28.32 -7.89
C ASP A 222 8.44 -28.24 -8.66
N ARG A 223 7.28 -28.28 -7.97
CA ARG A 223 5.95 -28.14 -8.61
C ARG A 223 5.76 -26.77 -9.25
N LEU A 224 6.08 -25.70 -8.52
CA LEU A 224 5.96 -24.33 -9.02
C LEU A 224 6.84 -24.13 -10.27
N ASN A 225 8.10 -24.54 -10.18
CA ASN A 225 9.05 -24.46 -11.29
C ASN A 225 8.60 -25.30 -12.50
N ALA A 226 7.99 -26.47 -12.25
CA ALA A 226 7.46 -27.32 -13.33
C ALA A 226 6.28 -26.67 -14.06
N VAL A 227 5.33 -26.04 -13.34
CA VAL A 227 4.21 -25.31 -13.96
C VAL A 227 4.71 -24.11 -14.76
N GLN A 228 5.61 -23.32 -14.18
CA GLN A 228 6.19 -22.16 -14.87
C GLN A 228 6.90 -22.57 -16.16
N ARG A 229 7.75 -23.59 -16.10
CA ARG A 229 8.44 -24.13 -17.28
C ARG A 229 7.44 -24.66 -18.31
N GLU A 230 6.45 -25.45 -17.88
CA GLU A 230 5.48 -26.07 -18.79
C GLU A 230 4.63 -25.02 -19.52
N ALA A 231 4.27 -23.92 -18.86
CA ALA A 231 3.59 -22.79 -19.51
C ALA A 231 4.40 -22.21 -20.67
N LEU A 232 5.73 -22.10 -20.53
CA LEU A 232 6.59 -21.61 -21.62
C LEU A 232 6.84 -22.68 -22.70
N VAL A 233 6.87 -23.97 -22.35
CA VAL A 233 6.91 -25.07 -23.33
C VAL A 233 5.66 -25.06 -24.21
N ARG A 234 4.49 -24.83 -23.61
CA ARG A 234 3.19 -24.80 -24.27
C ARG A 234 2.76 -23.40 -24.68
N ARG A 235 3.74 -22.53 -24.96
CA ARG A 235 3.50 -21.12 -25.32
C ARG A 235 2.46 -20.97 -26.42
N GLU A 236 2.56 -21.70 -27.52
CA GLU A 236 1.65 -21.51 -28.66
C GLU A 236 0.16 -21.75 -28.32
N PRO A 237 -0.27 -22.89 -27.74
CA PRO A 237 -1.67 -23.07 -27.36
C PRO A 237 -2.12 -22.12 -26.24
N LEU A 238 -1.25 -21.79 -25.28
CA LEU A 238 -1.61 -20.89 -24.17
C LEU A 238 -1.69 -19.41 -24.61
N GLU A 239 -0.89 -18.98 -25.59
CA GLU A 239 -1.03 -17.65 -26.20
C GLU A 239 -2.29 -17.51 -27.04
N LYS A 240 -2.75 -18.57 -27.70
CA LYS A 240 -4.07 -18.56 -28.35
C LYS A 240 -5.19 -18.31 -27.32
N LYS A 241 -5.08 -18.95 -26.15
CA LYS A 241 -5.99 -18.71 -25.03
C LYS A 241 -5.86 -17.28 -24.48
N TYR A 242 -4.64 -16.75 -24.39
CA TYR A 242 -4.41 -15.38 -23.95
C TYR A 242 -4.94 -14.34 -24.93
N ALA A 243 -4.80 -14.57 -26.24
CA ALA A 243 -5.38 -13.70 -27.25
C ALA A 243 -6.91 -13.65 -27.19
N ALA A 244 -7.55 -14.80 -26.97
CA ALA A 244 -9.00 -14.85 -26.75
C ALA A 244 -9.41 -14.10 -25.47
N TYR A 245 -8.73 -14.36 -24.35
CA TYR A 245 -8.95 -13.67 -23.08
C TYR A 245 -8.77 -12.14 -23.22
N ALA A 246 -7.73 -11.70 -23.94
CA ALA A 246 -7.48 -10.29 -24.19
C ALA A 246 -8.58 -9.67 -25.06
N ALA A 247 -9.05 -10.36 -26.10
CA ALA A 247 -10.15 -9.88 -26.95
C ALA A 247 -11.46 -9.75 -26.16
N ASP A 248 -11.79 -10.73 -25.31
CA ASP A 248 -13.02 -10.74 -24.51
C ASP A 248 -13.05 -9.60 -23.47
N ASN A 249 -11.88 -9.15 -23.01
CA ASN A 249 -11.75 -8.10 -21.99
C ASN A 249 -11.27 -6.74 -22.54
N GLY A 250 -11.00 -6.65 -23.85
CA GLY A 250 -10.49 -5.43 -24.48
C GLY A 250 -9.06 -5.06 -24.05
N TYR A 251 -8.23 -6.04 -23.66
CA TYR A 251 -6.86 -5.79 -23.25
C TYR A 251 -5.92 -5.54 -24.43
N THR A 252 -4.96 -4.64 -24.22
CA THR A 252 -3.94 -4.25 -25.20
C THR A 252 -2.54 -4.35 -24.59
N PHE A 253 -1.50 -4.40 -25.43
CA PHE A 253 -0.12 -4.67 -25.00
C PHE A 253 0.89 -3.69 -25.59
N THR A 254 0.50 -2.42 -25.71
CA THR A 254 1.29 -1.38 -26.37
C THR A 254 2.52 -1.00 -25.54
N THR A 255 2.36 -0.87 -24.23
CA THR A 255 3.38 -0.42 -23.28
C THR A 255 4.51 -1.44 -23.19
N ILE A 256 4.16 -2.70 -22.92
CA ILE A 256 5.11 -3.80 -22.85
C ILE A 256 5.60 -4.24 -24.25
N GLY A 257 4.77 -4.02 -25.28
CA GLY A 257 5.15 -4.08 -26.70
C GLY A 257 4.52 -5.24 -27.48
N SER A 258 4.09 -6.33 -26.83
CA SER A 258 3.37 -7.42 -27.50
C SER A 258 2.68 -8.37 -26.51
N LEU A 259 1.73 -9.16 -27.01
CA LEU A 259 1.09 -10.24 -26.26
C LEU A 259 2.08 -11.35 -25.86
N ASP A 260 2.99 -11.75 -26.75
CA ASP A 260 4.03 -12.79 -26.48
C ASP A 260 4.95 -12.38 -25.30
N ARG A 261 5.28 -11.10 -25.24
CA ARG A 261 6.09 -10.55 -24.14
C ARG A 261 5.31 -10.45 -22.84
N ALA A 262 4.07 -9.97 -22.89
CA ALA A 262 3.18 -9.97 -21.73
C ALA A 262 2.96 -11.38 -21.19
N TYR A 263 2.78 -12.37 -22.07
CA TYR A 263 2.64 -13.77 -21.70
C TYR A 263 3.86 -14.28 -20.93
N GLU A 264 5.06 -14.07 -21.48
CA GLU A 264 6.30 -14.46 -20.80
C GLU A 264 6.44 -13.77 -19.45
N ALA A 265 6.17 -12.46 -19.36
CA ALA A 265 6.25 -11.71 -18.11
C ALA A 265 5.32 -12.28 -17.02
N VAL A 266 4.03 -12.51 -17.34
CA VAL A 266 3.06 -13.14 -16.42
C VAL A 266 3.56 -14.51 -15.94
N VAL A 267 4.09 -15.32 -16.86
CA VAL A 267 4.58 -16.66 -16.54
C VAL A 267 5.83 -16.58 -15.65
N LEU A 268 6.78 -15.69 -15.93
CA LEU A 268 8.00 -15.53 -15.14
C LEU A 268 7.73 -15.02 -13.71
N ASP A 269 6.65 -14.28 -13.48
CA ASP A 269 6.21 -13.87 -12.14
C ASP A 269 5.55 -14.98 -11.31
N TYR A 270 5.21 -16.12 -11.91
CA TYR A 270 4.44 -17.18 -11.25
C TYR A 270 5.01 -17.65 -9.92
N VAL A 271 6.30 -17.96 -9.88
CA VAL A 271 6.95 -18.43 -8.65
C VAL A 271 7.03 -17.32 -7.61
N TRP A 272 7.29 -16.09 -8.04
CA TRP A 272 7.33 -14.91 -7.16
C TRP A 272 5.96 -14.66 -6.53
N GLY A 273 4.92 -14.55 -7.35
CA GLY A 273 3.54 -14.29 -6.93
C GLY A 273 3.00 -15.35 -5.97
N PHE A 274 3.36 -16.63 -6.15
CA PHE A 274 2.99 -17.68 -5.20
C PHE A 274 3.60 -17.41 -3.82
N TRP A 275 4.91 -17.18 -3.73
CA TRP A 275 5.55 -16.97 -2.44
C TRP A 275 5.14 -15.64 -1.80
N GLN A 276 4.84 -14.62 -2.60
CA GLN A 276 4.35 -13.33 -2.11
C GLN A 276 2.94 -13.42 -1.51
N TYR A 277 2.01 -14.19 -2.10
CA TYR A 277 0.59 -14.11 -1.75
C TYR A 277 -0.11 -15.43 -1.38
N SER A 278 0.56 -16.57 -1.57
CA SER A 278 0.08 -17.89 -1.16
C SER A 278 0.84 -18.40 0.06
N LEU A 279 0.23 -19.35 0.76
CA LEU A 279 0.86 -20.08 1.85
C LEU A 279 1.47 -21.38 1.34
N LEU A 280 2.41 -21.95 2.09
CA LEU A 280 2.98 -23.27 1.78
C LEU A 280 1.88 -24.35 1.68
N SER A 281 0.82 -24.25 2.48
CA SER A 281 -0.34 -25.14 2.41
C SER A 281 -1.07 -25.10 1.07
N ASP A 282 -1.04 -23.95 0.39
CA ASP A 282 -1.72 -23.76 -0.89
C ASP A 282 -0.99 -24.45 -2.05
N CYS A 283 0.22 -24.96 -1.80
CA CYS A 283 0.97 -25.73 -2.79
C CYS A 283 0.26 -27.01 -3.24
N ALA A 284 -0.71 -27.49 -2.45
CA ALA A 284 -1.58 -28.58 -2.83
C ALA A 284 -2.53 -28.23 -4.00
N THR A 285 -2.73 -26.93 -4.28
CA THR A 285 -3.54 -26.46 -5.42
C THR A 285 -2.75 -26.37 -6.72
N VAL A 286 -1.41 -26.38 -6.64
CA VAL A 286 -0.51 -26.38 -7.80
C VAL A 286 -0.52 -27.78 -8.44
N PRO A 287 -0.66 -27.90 -9.78
CA PRO A 287 -0.58 -29.17 -10.48
C PRO A 287 0.61 -30.03 -10.03
N ALA A 288 0.33 -31.26 -9.57
CA ALA A 288 1.36 -32.15 -9.04
C ALA A 288 2.32 -32.69 -10.11
N ASP A 289 1.82 -32.92 -11.32
CA ASP A 289 2.60 -33.23 -12.52
C ASP A 289 2.19 -32.31 -13.67
N ALA A 290 2.96 -31.24 -13.87
CA ALA A 290 2.70 -30.24 -14.90
C ALA A 290 2.72 -30.84 -16.32
N ARG A 291 3.52 -31.90 -16.58
CA ARG A 291 3.65 -32.49 -17.93
C ARG A 291 2.38 -33.19 -18.38
N THR A 292 1.63 -33.78 -17.44
CA THR A 292 0.35 -34.44 -17.73
C THR A 292 -0.87 -33.56 -17.49
N ALA A 293 -0.68 -32.38 -16.88
CA ALA A 293 -1.75 -31.41 -16.68
C ALA A 293 -2.31 -30.94 -18.02
N THR A 294 -3.60 -30.57 -18.06
CA THR A 294 -4.21 -29.97 -19.25
C THR A 294 -3.74 -28.51 -19.41
N ASP A 295 -3.84 -27.97 -20.62
CA ASP A 295 -3.54 -26.55 -20.87
C ASP A 295 -4.41 -25.63 -20.00
N GLN A 296 -5.67 -26.03 -19.77
CA GLN A 296 -6.57 -25.32 -18.87
C GLN A 296 -6.06 -25.30 -17.43
N ALA A 297 -5.54 -26.42 -16.90
CA ALA A 297 -5.01 -26.46 -15.54
C ALA A 297 -3.74 -25.62 -15.37
N ILE A 298 -2.86 -25.60 -16.39
CA ILE A 298 -1.68 -24.72 -16.40
C ILE A 298 -2.12 -23.25 -16.45
N TRP A 299 -3.04 -22.91 -17.36
CA TRP A 299 -3.63 -21.58 -17.48
C TRP A 299 -4.23 -21.10 -16.16
N ASP A 300 -5.13 -21.89 -15.56
CA ASP A 300 -5.84 -21.50 -14.34
C ASP A 300 -4.88 -21.31 -13.17
N SER A 301 -3.82 -22.13 -13.10
CA SER A 301 -2.79 -21.97 -12.09
C SER A 301 -2.05 -20.64 -12.26
N VAL A 302 -1.56 -20.35 -13.48
CA VAL A 302 -0.85 -19.10 -13.78
C VAL A 302 -1.74 -17.88 -13.56
N ASP A 303 -3.00 -17.91 -14.01
CA ASP A 303 -3.92 -16.79 -13.84
C ASP A 303 -4.26 -16.55 -12.35
N THR A 304 -4.49 -17.64 -11.60
CA THR A 304 -4.77 -17.56 -10.16
C THR A 304 -3.64 -16.89 -9.40
N ILE A 305 -2.38 -17.13 -9.79
CA ILE A 305 -1.17 -16.71 -9.05
C ILE A 305 -0.53 -15.43 -9.60
N SER A 306 -0.33 -15.31 -10.91
CA SER A 306 0.26 -14.13 -11.58
C SER A 306 -0.77 -13.18 -12.17
N GLY A 307 -1.85 -13.73 -12.76
CA GLY A 307 -2.95 -12.96 -13.35
C GLY A 307 -2.62 -12.42 -14.74
N PHE A 308 -3.34 -12.88 -15.76
CA PHE A 308 -3.05 -12.52 -17.16
C PHE A 308 -3.37 -11.06 -17.51
N SER A 309 -4.08 -10.32 -16.65
CA SER A 309 -4.34 -8.88 -16.85
C SER A 309 -3.19 -7.97 -16.41
N ALA A 310 -2.21 -8.48 -15.63
CA ALA A 310 -1.22 -7.63 -14.95
C ALA A 310 -0.36 -6.77 -15.89
N TYR A 311 0.04 -7.35 -17.03
CA TYR A 311 0.89 -6.70 -18.03
C TYR A 311 0.15 -6.18 -19.26
N ALA A 312 -1.19 -6.21 -19.25
CA ALA A 312 -1.98 -5.45 -20.21
C ALA A 312 -1.84 -3.96 -19.92
N ASP A 313 -2.03 -3.10 -20.93
CA ASP A 313 -1.96 -1.64 -20.78
C ASP A 313 -2.87 -1.13 -19.65
N GLN A 314 -4.06 -1.73 -19.51
CA GLN A 314 -5.05 -1.42 -18.49
C GLN A 314 -4.59 -1.82 -17.08
N GLY A 315 -3.82 -2.91 -16.96
CA GLY A 315 -3.19 -3.29 -15.69
C GLY A 315 -2.03 -2.36 -15.34
N LEU A 316 -1.22 -1.99 -16.34
CA LEU A 316 -0.06 -1.11 -16.17
C LEU A 316 -0.43 0.35 -15.91
N GLU A 317 -1.56 0.84 -16.43
CA GLU A 317 -1.95 2.26 -16.34
C GLU A 317 -2.02 2.74 -14.88
N GLN A 318 -2.70 1.98 -14.01
CA GLN A 318 -2.82 2.32 -12.59
C GLN A 318 -1.45 2.36 -11.89
N TYR A 319 -0.51 1.51 -12.28
CA TYR A 319 0.80 1.36 -11.62
C TYR A 319 1.96 2.02 -12.35
N THR A 320 1.68 2.77 -13.41
CA THR A 320 2.70 3.59 -14.08
C THR A 320 3.46 4.48 -13.09
N PRO A 321 2.84 5.10 -12.06
CA PRO A 321 3.57 5.79 -10.99
C PRO A 321 4.54 4.93 -10.21
N TYR A 322 4.19 3.68 -9.91
CA TYR A 322 5.09 2.75 -9.25
C TYR A 322 6.27 2.38 -10.14
N TYR A 323 6.01 1.90 -11.37
CA TYR A 323 7.07 1.49 -12.28
C TYR A 323 7.99 2.66 -12.68
N TYR A 324 7.45 3.88 -12.77
CA TYR A 324 8.25 5.08 -12.93
C TYR A 324 9.23 5.24 -11.77
N GLN A 325 8.75 5.16 -10.52
CA GLN A 325 9.63 5.26 -9.35
C GLN A 325 10.62 4.12 -9.24
N ALA A 326 10.20 2.88 -9.55
CA ALA A 326 11.07 1.72 -9.60
C ALA A 326 12.27 1.98 -10.53
N GLY A 327 12.02 2.37 -11.78
CA GLY A 327 13.09 2.65 -12.74
C GLY A 327 13.73 4.05 -12.64
N THR A 328 13.39 4.87 -11.64
CA THR A 328 14.04 6.18 -11.43
C THR A 328 14.73 6.33 -10.07
N GLN A 329 14.27 5.64 -9.02
CA GLN A 329 14.84 5.77 -7.67
C GLN A 329 14.82 4.49 -6.85
N LEU A 330 13.75 3.69 -6.88
CA LEU A 330 13.57 2.58 -5.93
C LEU A 330 14.39 1.34 -6.31
N GLY A 331 14.64 1.18 -7.60
CA GLY A 331 15.14 -0.06 -8.17
C GLY A 331 14.05 -1.10 -8.34
N ALA A 332 14.41 -2.27 -8.86
CA ALA A 332 13.52 -3.39 -9.11
C ALA A 332 14.30 -4.70 -9.21
N PRO A 333 13.71 -5.83 -8.79
CA PRO A 333 14.38 -7.12 -8.86
C PRO A 333 14.61 -7.56 -10.32
N ASP A 334 15.76 -8.17 -10.57
CA ASP A 334 16.08 -8.97 -11.75
C ASP A 334 16.51 -10.39 -11.32
N ILE A 335 15.67 -11.41 -11.63
CA ILE A 335 15.87 -12.78 -11.14
C ILE A 335 16.15 -13.78 -12.26
N HIS A 336 16.86 -14.86 -11.91
CA HIS A 336 17.24 -15.90 -12.85
C HIS A 336 16.38 -17.16 -12.75
N PHE A 337 16.21 -17.84 -13.90
CA PHE A 337 15.41 -19.06 -14.04
C PHE A 337 16.25 -20.26 -14.50
N PRO A 338 17.22 -20.75 -13.69
CA PRO A 338 18.17 -21.79 -14.11
C PRO A 338 17.53 -23.16 -14.41
N TYR A 339 16.27 -23.36 -14.03
CA TYR A 339 15.49 -24.57 -14.28
C TYR A 339 14.68 -24.53 -15.59
N ILE A 340 14.72 -23.41 -16.32
CA ILE A 340 14.07 -23.24 -17.62
C ILE A 340 15.16 -23.20 -18.69
N GLU A 341 14.99 -23.99 -19.75
CA GLU A 341 15.92 -23.98 -20.87
C GLU A 341 15.90 -22.63 -21.59
N LYS A 342 17.08 -22.12 -21.94
CA LYS A 342 17.26 -20.79 -22.55
C LYS A 342 16.37 -20.54 -23.78
N GLN A 343 16.05 -21.59 -24.55
CA GLN A 343 15.19 -21.49 -25.72
C GLN A 343 13.73 -21.10 -25.43
N TYR A 344 13.29 -21.23 -24.17
CA TYR A 344 11.92 -20.90 -23.75
C TYR A 344 11.77 -19.48 -23.19
N ILE A 345 12.89 -18.84 -22.83
CA ILE A 345 12.94 -17.45 -22.34
C ILE A 345 13.39 -16.56 -23.50
N ARG A 346 12.50 -15.72 -24.01
CA ARG A 346 12.77 -14.82 -25.15
C ARG A 346 13.14 -13.41 -24.71
N TYR A 347 12.55 -12.94 -23.62
CA TYR A 347 12.60 -11.56 -23.15
C TYR A 347 13.29 -11.42 -21.79
N GLY A 348 13.22 -12.45 -20.95
CA GLY A 348 13.76 -12.41 -19.59
C GLY A 348 12.82 -11.68 -18.62
N TYR A 349 13.32 -11.41 -17.41
CA TYR A 349 12.56 -10.70 -16.38
C TYR A 349 12.39 -9.22 -16.76
N GLU A 350 11.22 -8.64 -16.49
CA GLU A 350 10.87 -7.34 -17.06
C GLU A 350 11.41 -6.15 -16.25
N SER A 351 12.31 -5.38 -16.87
CA SER A 351 12.75 -4.11 -16.30
C SER A 351 11.59 -3.10 -16.20
N PRO A 352 11.57 -2.21 -15.19
CA PRO A 352 10.53 -1.18 -15.06
C PRO A 352 10.35 -0.28 -16.29
N ARG A 353 11.41 -0.12 -17.10
CA ARG A 353 11.35 0.68 -18.33
C ARG A 353 10.38 0.10 -19.37
N ASN A 354 10.16 -1.21 -19.38
CA ASN A 354 9.20 -1.85 -20.28
C ASN A 354 7.76 -1.72 -19.79
N LEU A 355 7.56 -1.24 -18.57
CA LEU A 355 6.26 -1.17 -17.87
C LEU A 355 5.74 0.26 -17.75
N VAL A 356 6.43 1.22 -18.38
CA VAL A 356 6.07 2.64 -18.41
C VAL A 356 6.00 3.10 -19.87
N PRO A 357 4.96 3.82 -20.29
CA PRO A 357 4.86 4.43 -21.61
C PRO A 357 6.11 5.23 -22.04
N ARG A 358 6.49 5.13 -23.32
CA ARG A 358 7.76 5.66 -23.85
C ARG A 358 7.82 7.18 -23.92
N ASP A 359 6.68 7.84 -23.92
CA ASP A 359 6.53 9.29 -23.82
C ASP A 359 6.90 9.85 -22.43
N ILE A 360 6.97 9.00 -21.41
CA ILE A 360 7.44 9.36 -20.08
C ILE A 360 8.94 9.07 -19.98
N PRO A 361 9.82 10.09 -19.95
CA PRO A 361 11.26 9.89 -19.84
C PRO A 361 11.64 9.40 -18.44
N MET A 362 12.54 8.42 -18.38
CA MET A 362 13.06 7.88 -17.11
C MET A 362 14.58 7.95 -17.07
N LYS A 363 15.12 8.35 -15.91
CA LYS A 363 16.54 8.33 -15.61
C LYS A 363 16.74 7.84 -14.18
N PHE A 364 17.50 6.76 -14.03
CA PHE A 364 17.77 6.16 -12.73
C PHE A 364 18.73 7.01 -11.89
N GLN A 365 18.45 7.09 -10.59
CA GLN A 365 19.26 7.76 -9.57
C GLN A 365 19.87 6.70 -8.62
N PRO A 366 21.07 6.17 -8.93
CA PRO A 366 21.63 5.02 -8.21
C PRO A 366 22.02 5.30 -6.75
N TYR A 367 21.96 6.56 -6.30
CA TYR A 367 22.28 6.94 -4.93
C TYR A 367 21.06 7.02 -4.01
N ALA A 368 19.83 7.03 -4.55
CA ALA A 368 18.62 7.31 -3.76
C ALA A 368 18.40 6.27 -2.65
N MET A 369 18.43 4.99 -2.99
CA MET A 369 18.25 3.92 -2.00
C MET A 369 19.45 3.73 -1.08
N ARG A 370 20.68 3.88 -1.60
CA ARG A 370 21.88 3.86 -0.77
C ARG A 370 21.89 4.94 0.30
N ASP A 371 21.37 6.12 -0.03
CA ASP A 371 21.23 7.25 0.89
C ASP A 371 20.24 6.93 2.04
N VAL A 372 19.09 6.34 1.72
CA VAL A 372 18.12 5.87 2.72
C VAL A 372 18.70 4.74 3.57
N ASP A 373 19.24 3.68 2.95
CA ASP A 373 19.78 2.51 3.65
C ASP A 373 20.90 2.88 4.62
N SER A 374 21.84 3.72 4.17
CA SER A 374 22.91 4.25 5.01
C SER A 374 22.34 4.97 6.23
N TRP A 375 21.33 5.82 6.04
CA TRP A 375 20.72 6.52 7.16
C TRP A 375 19.99 5.57 8.12
N VAL A 376 19.23 4.58 7.63
CA VAL A 376 18.58 3.57 8.48
C VAL A 376 19.63 2.82 9.31
N ARG A 377 20.76 2.43 8.71
CA ARG A 377 21.83 1.71 9.43
C ARG A 377 22.46 2.53 10.55
N HIS A 378 22.52 3.85 10.39
CA HIS A 378 23.27 4.73 11.28
C HIS A 378 22.41 5.59 12.21
N HIS A 379 21.14 5.80 11.90
CA HIS A 379 20.28 6.80 12.55
C HIS A 379 18.84 6.32 12.79
N ALA A 380 18.53 5.04 12.53
CA ALA A 380 17.21 4.50 12.85
C ALA A 380 16.94 4.63 14.36
N HIS A 381 15.86 5.31 14.70
CA HIS A 381 15.38 5.46 16.07
C HIS A 381 13.86 5.24 16.10
N HIS A 382 13.40 4.35 16.98
CA HIS A 382 12.00 3.93 17.06
C HIS A 382 11.45 3.38 15.72
N MET A 383 12.20 2.48 15.08
CA MET A 383 11.79 1.86 13.81
C MET A 383 11.64 0.36 13.94
N LEU A 384 10.48 -0.16 13.59
CA LEU A 384 10.18 -1.58 13.55
C LEU A 384 9.94 -2.02 12.10
N PHE A 385 10.75 -2.97 11.62
CA PHE A 385 10.55 -3.65 10.35
C PHE A 385 10.06 -5.08 10.59
N VAL A 386 8.99 -5.48 9.91
CA VAL A 386 8.41 -6.85 10.01
C VAL A 386 8.32 -7.47 8.63
N TYR A 387 8.98 -8.62 8.44
CA TYR A 387 9.01 -9.36 7.17
C TYR A 387 8.35 -10.73 7.27
N GLY A 388 7.81 -11.25 6.17
CA GLY A 388 7.41 -12.66 6.07
C GLY A 388 8.61 -13.54 5.78
N GLN A 389 8.70 -14.71 6.42
CA GLN A 389 9.76 -15.69 6.11
C GLN A 389 9.73 -16.16 4.65
N ASN A 390 8.53 -16.28 4.08
CA ASN A 390 8.27 -16.77 2.74
C ASN A 390 8.01 -15.64 1.73
N ASP A 391 8.19 -14.38 2.12
CA ASP A 391 8.02 -13.23 1.22
C ASP A 391 9.31 -12.96 0.43
N PRO A 392 9.31 -13.00 -0.91
CA PRO A 392 10.50 -12.73 -1.71
C PRO A 392 11.05 -11.32 -1.46
N TRP A 393 10.20 -10.31 -1.24
CA TRP A 393 10.61 -8.94 -0.93
C TRP A 393 11.45 -8.83 0.36
N GLY A 394 11.39 -9.83 1.25
CA GLY A 394 12.23 -9.90 2.45
C GLY A 394 13.68 -10.27 2.18
N ALA A 395 14.03 -10.75 0.97
CA ALA A 395 15.40 -11.07 0.59
C ALA A 395 16.30 -9.83 0.62
N GLU A 396 15.78 -8.70 0.13
CA GLU A 396 16.41 -7.39 0.19
C GLU A 396 15.65 -6.47 1.15
N ARG A 397 15.90 -6.71 2.44
CA ARG A 397 15.28 -5.96 3.53
C ARG A 397 16.15 -4.82 4.04
N PHE A 398 15.49 -3.83 4.65
CA PHE A 398 16.16 -2.87 5.53
C PHE A 398 16.87 -3.60 6.67
N ARG A 399 18.01 -3.05 7.08
CA ARG A 399 18.82 -3.55 8.20
C ARG A 399 19.16 -2.39 9.11
N VAL A 400 18.97 -2.60 10.41
CA VAL A 400 19.45 -1.67 11.43
C VAL A 400 20.93 -1.96 11.72
N GLY A 401 21.73 -0.91 11.93
CA GLY A 401 23.15 -1.01 12.24
C GLY A 401 23.44 -0.62 13.69
N LYS A 402 24.74 -0.50 14.03
CA LYS A 402 25.19 -0.20 15.40
C LYS A 402 24.72 1.15 15.95
N GLY A 403 24.39 2.10 15.08
CA GLY A 403 23.89 3.42 15.46
C GLY A 403 22.37 3.46 15.66
N ALA A 404 21.68 2.33 15.45
CA ALA A 404 20.24 2.29 15.63
C ALA A 404 19.87 2.18 17.12
N GLU A 405 18.87 2.94 17.53
CA GLU A 405 18.36 2.98 18.89
C GLU A 405 16.90 2.52 18.92
N ASP A 406 16.57 1.62 19.84
CA ASP A 406 15.21 1.08 20.00
C ASP A 406 14.54 0.73 18.66
N SER A 407 15.28 0.03 17.79
CA SER A 407 14.86 -0.29 16.43
C SER A 407 15.11 -1.76 16.12
N TYR A 408 14.20 -2.38 15.38
CA TYR A 408 14.10 -3.83 15.30
C TYR A 408 13.79 -4.29 13.88
N VAL A 409 14.32 -5.46 13.52
CA VAL A 409 13.95 -6.19 12.30
C VAL A 409 13.51 -7.58 12.73
N PHE A 410 12.24 -7.90 12.52
CA PHE A 410 11.65 -9.19 12.87
C PHE A 410 11.14 -9.93 11.63
N THR A 411 11.03 -11.25 11.75
CA THR A 411 10.57 -12.11 10.66
C THR A 411 9.49 -13.05 11.20
N ALA A 412 8.30 -12.98 10.60
CA ALA A 412 7.16 -13.82 10.93
C ALA A 412 7.30 -15.20 10.24
N PRO A 413 7.43 -16.30 11.01
CA PRO A 413 7.61 -17.63 10.45
C PRO A 413 6.44 -18.07 9.57
N GLY A 414 6.74 -18.69 8.43
CA GLY A 414 5.75 -19.22 7.49
C GLY A 414 4.88 -18.20 6.75
N LEU A 415 4.92 -16.92 7.14
CA LEU A 415 4.13 -15.86 6.51
C LEU A 415 4.82 -15.28 5.28
N ASN A 416 4.02 -14.66 4.43
CA ASN A 416 4.39 -14.04 3.16
C ASN A 416 4.23 -12.50 3.25
N HIS A 417 3.88 -11.84 2.15
CA HIS A 417 3.72 -10.39 2.07
C HIS A 417 2.62 -9.83 2.99
N GLY A 418 1.74 -10.69 3.52
CA GLY A 418 0.76 -10.34 4.56
C GLY A 418 1.32 -10.29 5.99
N ALA A 419 2.62 -10.50 6.20
CA ALA A 419 3.24 -10.56 7.52
C ALA A 419 3.06 -9.27 8.33
N ASN A 420 2.81 -9.44 9.63
CA ASN A 420 2.52 -8.36 10.57
C ASN A 420 2.95 -8.71 12.00
N VAL A 421 2.76 -7.80 12.96
CA VAL A 421 3.18 -8.02 14.36
C VAL A 421 2.44 -9.21 14.97
N ALA A 422 1.16 -9.39 14.65
CA ALA A 422 0.36 -10.51 15.16
C ALA A 422 0.90 -11.88 14.76
N GLY A 423 1.59 -11.98 13.61
CA GLY A 423 2.24 -13.17 13.07
C GLY A 423 3.66 -13.44 13.56
N LEU A 424 4.23 -12.58 14.40
CA LEU A 424 5.55 -12.81 15.01
C LEU A 424 5.50 -13.91 16.08
N VAL A 425 6.65 -14.50 16.37
CA VAL A 425 6.83 -15.40 17.52
C VAL A 425 6.54 -14.66 18.83
N ALA A 426 6.12 -15.38 19.88
CA ALA A 426 5.54 -14.80 21.09
C ALA A 426 6.35 -13.64 21.70
N ASP A 427 7.66 -13.82 21.90
CA ASP A 427 8.52 -12.79 22.52
C ASP A 427 8.68 -11.55 21.62
N GLN A 428 8.87 -11.76 20.31
CA GLN A 428 8.98 -10.66 19.34
C GLN A 428 7.66 -9.93 19.18
N LYS A 429 6.54 -10.64 19.19
CA LYS A 429 5.19 -10.07 19.15
C LYS A 429 4.92 -9.21 20.38
N ALA A 430 5.25 -9.71 21.57
CA ALA A 430 5.10 -8.97 22.81
C ALA A 430 6.00 -7.71 22.81
N LEU A 431 7.27 -7.85 22.45
CA LEU A 431 8.20 -6.73 22.37
C LEU A 431 7.74 -5.68 21.35
N ALA A 432 7.41 -6.09 20.12
CA ALA A 432 6.92 -5.20 19.07
C ALA A 432 5.66 -4.44 19.52
N THR A 433 4.69 -5.15 20.11
CA THR A 433 3.45 -4.53 20.62
C THR A 433 3.76 -3.53 21.73
N ALA A 434 4.63 -3.87 22.68
CA ALA A 434 5.03 -2.98 23.76
C ALA A 434 5.72 -1.71 23.24
N ARG A 435 6.60 -1.84 22.24
CA ARG A 435 7.29 -0.70 21.61
C ARG A 435 6.34 0.21 20.86
N ILE A 436 5.42 -0.34 20.07
CA ILE A 436 4.40 0.47 19.38
C ILE A 436 3.56 1.27 20.39
N LEU A 437 3.11 0.63 21.48
CA LEU A 437 2.36 1.32 22.53
C LEU A 437 3.21 2.40 23.21
N GLN A 438 4.48 2.13 23.51
CA GLN A 438 5.40 3.07 24.14
C GLN A 438 5.66 4.30 23.24
N TRP A 439 5.97 4.10 21.97
CA TRP A 439 6.19 5.19 21.00
C TRP A 439 4.92 6.02 20.80
N ALA A 440 3.74 5.40 20.89
CA ALA A 440 2.45 6.08 20.83
C ALA A 440 2.09 6.83 22.13
N GLY A 441 2.96 6.83 23.15
CA GLY A 441 2.72 7.55 24.40
C GLY A 441 1.61 6.94 25.27
N VAL A 442 1.30 5.66 25.06
CA VAL A 442 0.32 4.93 25.87
C VAL A 442 0.91 4.64 27.26
N PRO A 443 0.13 4.73 28.36
CA PRO A 443 0.61 4.48 29.72
C PRO A 443 1.31 3.12 29.91
N ALA A 444 2.33 3.11 30.79
CA ALA A 444 3.16 1.93 31.05
C ALA A 444 2.39 0.70 31.56
N THR A 445 1.26 0.91 32.24
CA THR A 445 0.37 -0.17 32.68
C THR A 445 -0.20 -0.96 31.50
N SER A 446 -0.54 -0.27 30.42
CA SER A 446 -1.00 -0.89 29.18
C SER A 446 0.16 -1.53 28.40
N THR A 447 1.34 -0.89 28.36
CA THR A 447 2.51 -1.44 27.65
C THR A 447 3.01 -2.75 28.27
N ALA A 448 2.90 -2.90 29.60
CA ALA A 448 3.30 -4.11 30.33
C ALA A 448 2.51 -5.36 29.92
N THR A 449 1.28 -5.20 29.44
CA THR A 449 0.45 -6.33 28.98
C THR A 449 0.73 -6.72 27.53
N ALA A 450 1.36 -5.84 26.75
CA ALA A 450 1.79 -6.04 25.36
C ALA A 450 0.70 -6.64 24.46
N LYS A 451 -0.52 -6.09 24.50
CA LYS A 451 -1.66 -6.51 23.66
C LYS A 451 -2.29 -5.31 22.95
N PRO A 452 -2.93 -5.52 21.79
CA PRO A 452 -3.71 -4.48 21.15
C PRO A 452 -4.80 -3.94 22.07
N LEU A 453 -4.95 -2.61 22.11
CA LEU A 453 -5.95 -1.94 22.95
C LEU A 453 -7.35 -1.97 22.34
N ALA A 454 -7.45 -1.94 21.01
CA ALA A 454 -8.72 -2.07 20.33
C ALA A 454 -9.13 -3.54 20.24
N ARG A 455 -10.42 -3.82 20.40
CA ARG A 455 -10.98 -5.11 20.02
C ARG A 455 -10.98 -5.24 18.49
N PHE A 456 -10.78 -6.46 18.02
CA PHE A 456 -10.94 -6.80 16.61
C PHE A 456 -12.36 -6.49 16.15
N ASP A 457 -12.46 -5.84 15.00
CA ASP A 457 -13.70 -5.47 14.33
C ASP A 457 -13.67 -6.09 12.92
N SER A 458 -14.57 -7.04 12.67
CA SER A 458 -14.64 -7.79 11.41
C SER A 458 -15.15 -6.98 10.21
N ARG A 459 -15.34 -5.66 10.32
CA ARG A 459 -15.62 -4.78 9.19
C ARG A 459 -14.51 -3.74 8.99
N LEU A 460 -13.84 -3.29 10.05
CA LEU A 460 -12.69 -2.37 9.94
C LEU A 460 -11.35 -3.07 9.76
N ASP A 461 -11.20 -4.26 10.32
CA ASP A 461 -9.90 -4.96 10.41
C ASP A 461 -9.78 -6.09 9.39
N VAL A 462 -10.79 -6.26 8.53
CA VAL A 462 -10.71 -7.20 7.41
C VAL A 462 -9.68 -6.67 6.44
N ARG A 463 -8.48 -7.21 6.59
CA ARG A 463 -7.54 -7.29 5.51
C ARG A 463 -8.09 -8.39 4.60
N GLY A 464 -8.80 -8.00 3.55
CA GLY A 464 -8.42 -8.63 2.30
C GLY A 464 -6.90 -8.50 2.27
N VAL A 465 -6.15 -9.58 2.00
CA VAL A 465 -4.83 -9.38 1.43
C VAL A 465 -5.04 -8.22 0.44
N GLU A 466 -4.27 -7.14 0.52
CA GLU A 466 -4.30 -6.11 -0.53
C GLU A 466 -3.74 -6.77 -1.80
N ARG A 467 -4.39 -7.83 -2.27
CA ARG A 467 -4.65 -8.18 -3.64
C ARG A 467 -5.42 -6.98 -4.17
N GLU A 468 -4.73 -5.86 -4.33
CA GLU A 468 -5.13 -4.96 -5.38
C GLU A 468 -5.17 -5.84 -6.62
N PRO A 469 -6.33 -6.03 -7.28
CA PRO A 469 -6.51 -7.05 -8.32
C PRO A 469 -5.52 -6.93 -9.48
N ALA A 470 -4.74 -5.85 -9.53
CA ALA A 470 -3.82 -5.50 -10.60
C ALA A 470 -2.36 -5.27 -10.14
N MET A 471 -2.01 -5.40 -8.85
CA MET A 471 -0.60 -5.53 -8.44
C MET A 471 -0.27 -6.93 -8.00
N ARG A 472 0.56 -7.56 -8.82
CA ARG A 472 1.35 -8.73 -8.48
C ARG A 472 2.79 -8.57 -9.01
N PRO A 473 3.45 -7.44 -8.67
CA PRO A 473 4.87 -7.52 -8.27
C PRO A 473 5.05 -7.45 -6.76
#